data_AF-A0A9E2I0I1-F1
#
_entry.id   AF-A0A9E2I0I1-F1
#
_cell.length_a   1.000
_cell.length_b   1.000
_cell.length_c   1.000
_cell.angle_alpha   90.00
_cell.angle_beta   90.00
_cell.angle_gamma   90.00
#
_symmetry.space_group_name_H-M   'P 1'
#
loop_
_entity.id
_entity.type
_entity.pdbx_description
1 polymer ?
#
loop_
_entity_poly.entity_id
_entity_poly.type
_entity_poly.pdbx_seq_one_letter_code
_entity_poly.pdbx_strand_id
1 'polypeptide(L)'
;MRFIILTLLLITALQAKLLVTPFDAIHAVYGKEVEIEKKNVLLTIDKAEAVYKKAEMPTGSKIFRTFTVTKEAKPLAYAILVSRVVRTKDAAVLYMISPKGVIESVE
;
A
#
# COMPACT_ATOMS: atom_id res chain seq x y z
N MET A 1 19.07 30.16 31.98
CA MET A 1 19.68 29.05 31.20
C MET A 1 19.07 27.67 31.48
N ARG A 2 18.59 27.35 32.70
CA ARG A 2 18.05 26.01 33.04
C ARG A 2 16.75 25.61 32.30
N PHE A 3 15.91 26.57 31.91
CA PHE A 3 14.70 26.31 31.12
C PHE A 3 14.95 26.06 29.62
N ILE A 4 16.12 26.44 29.09
CA ILE A 4 16.46 26.27 27.65
C ILE A 4 16.77 24.79 27.33
N ILE A 5 17.31 24.05 28.31
CA ILE A 5 17.64 22.63 28.15
C ILE A 5 16.36 21.79 28.05
N LEU A 6 15.30 22.19 28.76
CA LEU A 6 14.02 21.47 28.78
C LEU A 6 13.26 21.63 27.45
N THR A 7 13.32 22.80 26.82
CA THR A 7 12.73 23.03 25.49
C THR A 7 13.49 22.30 24.38
N LEU A 8 14.80 22.15 24.49
CA LEU A 8 15.61 21.43 23.49
C LEU A 8 15.35 19.91 23.48
N LEU A 9 14.98 19.33 24.62
CA LEU A 9 14.66 17.90 24.74
C LEU A 9 13.28 17.54 24.19
N LEU A 10 12.36 18.51 24.10
CA LEU A 10 11.00 18.26 23.63
C LEU A 10 10.90 18.16 22.10
N ILE A 11 11.84 18.78 21.39
CA ILE A 11 11.83 18.84 19.91
C ILE A 11 12.29 17.52 19.27
N THR A 12 13.08 16.70 19.97
CA THR A 12 13.61 15.44 19.43
C THR A 12 12.60 14.30 19.43
N ALA A 13 11.49 14.43 20.16
CA ALA A 13 10.44 13.42 20.23
C ALA A 13 9.46 13.46 19.04
N LEU A 14 9.57 14.46 18.17
CA LEU A 14 8.66 14.63 17.03
C LEU A 14 9.19 13.92 15.77
N GLN A 15 9.52 12.64 15.89
CA GLN A 15 9.71 11.80 14.70
C GLN A 15 8.34 11.31 14.23
N ALA A 16 7.70 12.09 13.36
CA ALA A 16 6.48 11.67 12.68
C ALA A 16 6.79 10.45 11.81
N LYS A 17 5.95 9.40 11.91
CA LYS A 17 5.99 8.25 11.01
C LYS A 17 5.76 8.77 9.59
N LEU A 18 6.78 8.69 8.75
CA LEU A 18 6.72 9.22 7.37
C LEU A 18 5.54 8.58 6.63
N LEU A 19 4.73 9.41 5.99
CA LEU A 19 3.74 8.94 5.02
C LEU A 19 4.51 8.49 3.77
N VAL A 20 4.84 7.20 3.72
CA VAL A 20 5.55 6.59 2.60
C VAL A 20 4.60 6.53 1.41
N THR A 21 5.03 7.00 0.23
CA THR A 21 4.20 6.90 -0.96
C THR A 21 4.19 5.45 -1.47
N PRO A 22 3.17 5.01 -2.23
CA PRO A 22 3.17 3.67 -2.79
C PRO A 22 4.40 3.35 -3.66
N PHE A 23 4.96 4.35 -4.34
CA PHE A 23 6.18 4.18 -5.14
C PHE A 23 7.40 3.94 -4.25
N ASP A 24 7.53 4.71 -3.16
CA ASP A 24 8.64 4.54 -2.21
C ASP A 24 8.56 3.18 -1.50
N ALA A 25 7.36 2.75 -1.12
CA ALA A 25 7.13 1.44 -0.52
C ALA A 25 7.51 0.30 -1.48
N ILE A 26 7.12 0.40 -2.75
CA ILE A 26 7.49 -0.59 -3.78
C ILE A 26 9.01 -0.59 -4.00
N HIS A 27 9.64 0.59 -4.11
CA HIS A 27 11.10 0.67 -4.28
C HIS A 27 11.88 0.15 -3.07
N ALA A 28 11.34 0.30 -1.86
CA ALA A 28 11.96 -0.23 -0.64
C ALA A 28 12.03 -1.76 -0.65
N VAL A 29 11.06 -2.43 -1.29
CA VAL A 29 10.99 -3.89 -1.38
C VAL A 29 11.72 -4.43 -2.61
N TYR A 30 11.54 -3.80 -3.78
CA TYR A 30 11.99 -4.35 -5.06
C TYR A 30 13.21 -3.65 -5.68
N GLY A 31 13.73 -2.59 -5.05
CA GLY A 31 14.84 -1.79 -5.57
C GLY A 31 14.36 -0.60 -6.41
N LYS A 32 15.29 0.31 -6.75
CA LYS A 32 14.99 1.55 -7.51
C LYS A 32 15.04 1.36 -9.03
N GLU A 33 15.55 0.22 -9.48
CA GLU A 33 15.73 -0.13 -10.88
C GLU A 33 14.47 -0.72 -11.53
N VAL A 34 13.40 -0.93 -10.75
CA VAL A 34 12.15 -1.47 -11.26
C VAL A 34 11.30 -0.38 -11.88
N GLU A 35 10.57 -0.73 -12.93
CA GLU A 35 9.56 0.10 -13.54
C GLU A 35 8.22 -0.14 -12.85
N ILE A 36 7.48 0.94 -12.56
CA ILE A 36 6.19 0.87 -11.86
C ILE A 36 5.11 1.49 -12.74
N GLU A 37 4.16 0.68 -13.18
CA GLU A 37 2.99 1.13 -13.93
C GLU A 37 1.77 1.20 -13.02
N LYS A 38 1.20 2.40 -12.82
CA LYS A 38 -0.03 2.59 -12.04
C LYS A 38 -1.27 2.47 -12.94
N LYS A 39 -2.24 1.65 -12.50
CA LYS A 39 -3.57 1.54 -13.13
C LYS A 39 -4.70 1.65 -12.10
N ASN A 40 -5.81 2.25 -12.51
CA ASN A 40 -7.06 2.24 -11.73
C ASN A 40 -7.99 1.19 -12.32
N VAL A 41 -8.47 0.28 -11.48
CA VAL A 41 -9.43 -0.76 -11.85
C VAL A 41 -10.78 -0.40 -11.24
N LEU A 42 -11.78 -0.22 -12.10
CA LEU A 42 -13.18 -0.11 -11.71
C LEU A 42 -13.89 -1.41 -12.02
N LEU A 43 -14.43 -2.06 -10.99
CA LEU A 43 -15.28 -3.23 -11.14
C LEU A 43 -16.72 -2.80 -11.41
N THR A 44 -17.37 -3.43 -12.38
CA THR A 44 -18.83 -3.36 -12.52
C THR A 44 -19.50 -4.03 -11.32
N ILE A 45 -20.79 -3.75 -11.10
CA ILE A 45 -21.55 -4.33 -9.98
C ILE A 45 -21.47 -5.85 -10.00
N ASP A 46 -21.79 -6.48 -11.13
CA ASP A 46 -21.78 -7.94 -11.28
C ASP A 46 -20.40 -8.56 -11.03
N LYS A 47 -19.33 -7.90 -11.52
CA LYS A 47 -17.96 -8.36 -11.31
C LYS A 47 -17.54 -8.25 -9.85
N ALA A 48 -17.90 -7.14 -9.19
CA ALA A 48 -17.62 -6.95 -7.78
C ALA A 48 -18.33 -8.02 -6.94
N GLU A 49 -19.63 -8.24 -7.18
CA GLU A 49 -20.42 -9.26 -6.48
C GLU A 49 -19.86 -10.66 -6.69
N ALA A 50 -19.48 -11.03 -7.91
CA ALA A 50 -18.86 -12.32 -8.20
C ALA A 50 -17.55 -12.52 -7.41
N VAL A 51 -16.70 -11.49 -7.34
CA VAL A 51 -15.44 -11.54 -6.60
C VAL A 51 -15.68 -11.66 -5.10
N TYR A 52 -16.53 -10.82 -4.51
CA TYR A 52 -16.80 -10.86 -3.07
C TYR A 52 -17.49 -12.15 -2.64
N LYS A 53 -18.43 -12.66 -3.45
CA LYS A 53 -19.07 -13.96 -3.22
C LYS A 53 -18.05 -15.09 -3.23
N LYS A 54 -17.14 -15.10 -4.22
CA LYS A 54 -16.06 -16.11 -4.30
C LYS A 54 -15.07 -16.01 -3.14
N ALA A 55 -14.82 -14.80 -2.65
CA ALA A 55 -13.92 -14.56 -1.52
C ALA A 55 -14.59 -14.82 -0.16
N GLU A 56 -15.89 -15.13 -0.12
CA GLU A 56 -16.69 -15.27 1.11
C GLU A 56 -16.58 -14.04 2.02
N MET A 57 -16.49 -12.86 1.41
CA MET A 57 -16.36 -11.59 2.11
C MET A 57 -17.59 -10.71 1.90
N PRO A 58 -17.93 -9.84 2.87
CA PRO A 58 -18.88 -8.76 2.65
C PRO A 58 -18.48 -7.90 1.45
N THR A 59 -19.47 -7.30 0.79
CA THR A 59 -19.22 -6.35 -0.28
C THR A 59 -18.35 -5.20 0.20
N GLY A 60 -17.37 -4.83 -0.62
CA GLY A 60 -16.42 -3.75 -0.33
C GLY A 60 -16.27 -2.78 -1.48
N SER A 61 -15.10 -2.14 -1.57
CA SER A 61 -14.79 -1.20 -2.65
C SER A 61 -14.93 -1.85 -4.04
N LYS A 62 -15.34 -1.05 -5.02
CA LYS A 62 -15.35 -1.42 -6.45
C LYS A 62 -14.23 -0.71 -7.21
N ILE A 63 -13.49 0.17 -6.53
CA ILE A 63 -12.44 1.02 -7.10
C ILE A 63 -11.13 0.63 -6.43
N PHE A 64 -10.17 0.21 -7.23
CA PHE A 64 -8.86 -0.21 -6.76
C PHE A 64 -7.76 0.49 -7.53
N ARG A 65 -6.72 0.89 -6.83
CA ARG A 65 -5.49 1.38 -7.45
C ARG A 65 -4.47 0.25 -7.40
N THR A 66 -4.02 -0.15 -8.58
CA THR A 66 -3.09 -1.25 -8.79
C THR A 66 -1.80 -0.74 -9.38
N PHE A 67 -0.71 -1.46 -9.12
CA PHE A 67 0.62 -1.16 -9.64
C PHE A 67 1.21 -2.45 -10.19
N THR A 68 1.71 -2.41 -11.42
CA THR A 68 2.51 -3.49 -11.99
C THR A 68 3.97 -3.12 -11.80
N VAL A 69 4.74 -4.03 -11.21
CA VAL A 69 6.19 -3.86 -11.00
C VAL A 69 6.90 -4.74 -12.02
N THR A 70 7.69 -4.13 -12.90
CA THR A 70 8.46 -4.82 -13.94
C THR A 70 9.96 -4.59 -13.78
N LYS A 71 10.75 -5.63 -14.07
CA LYS A 71 12.21 -5.54 -14.17
C LYS A 71 12.62 -6.24 -15.45
N GLU A 72 13.39 -5.56 -16.30
CA GLU A 72 13.83 -6.09 -17.60
C GLU A 72 12.66 -6.64 -18.45
N ALA A 73 11.56 -5.88 -18.52
CA ALA A 73 10.31 -6.23 -19.21
C ALA A 73 9.56 -7.49 -18.69
N LYS A 74 9.97 -8.07 -17.55
CA LYS A 74 9.25 -9.17 -16.90
C LYS A 74 8.47 -8.68 -15.68
N PRO A 75 7.21 -9.11 -15.47
CA PRO A 75 6.45 -8.77 -14.28
C PRO A 75 7.09 -9.45 -13.06
N LEU A 76 7.57 -8.63 -12.13
CA LEU A 76 8.19 -9.08 -10.89
C LEU A 76 7.15 -9.22 -9.78
N ALA A 77 6.20 -8.28 -9.71
CA ALA A 77 5.13 -8.27 -8.72
C ALA A 77 3.95 -7.38 -9.15
N TYR A 78 2.84 -7.53 -8.45
CA TYR A 78 1.67 -6.66 -8.52
C TYR A 78 1.42 -6.06 -7.15
N ALA A 79 1.08 -4.79 -7.06
CA ALA A 79 0.64 -4.18 -5.80
C ALA A 79 -0.77 -3.63 -5.91
N ILE A 80 -1.51 -3.68 -4.80
CA ILE A 80 -2.87 -3.13 -4.70
C ILE A 80 -3.00 -2.26 -3.46
N LEU A 81 -3.44 -1.03 -3.66
CA LEU A 81 -3.70 -0.08 -2.58
C LEU A 81 -5.18 -0.13 -2.21
N VAL A 82 -5.45 -0.45 -0.96
CA VAL A 82 -6.80 -0.61 -0.41
C VAL A 82 -6.97 0.29 0.80
N SER A 83 -8.06 1.07 0.82
CA SER A 83 -8.46 1.80 2.03
C SER A 83 -9.33 0.89 2.89
N ARG A 84 -8.97 0.72 4.16
CA ARG A 84 -9.74 -0.05 5.14
C ARG A 84 -9.54 0.45 6.55
N VAL A 85 -10.48 0.14 7.43
CA VAL A 85 -10.30 0.33 8.87
C VAL A 85 -9.35 -0.74 9.40
N VAL A 86 -8.27 -0.30 10.06
CA VAL A 86 -7.36 -1.15 10.84
C VAL A 86 -7.58 -0.82 12.31
N ARG A 87 -8.18 -1.76 13.04
CA ARG A 87 -8.71 -1.56 14.40
C ARG A 87 -9.75 -0.46 14.46
N THR A 88 -9.34 0.77 14.78
CA THR A 88 -10.22 1.93 14.97
C THR A 88 -9.85 3.11 14.08
N LYS A 89 -8.85 2.96 13.19
CA LYS A 89 -8.36 4.03 12.32
C LYS A 89 -8.48 3.63 10.86
N ASP A 90 -8.87 4.58 10.04
CA ASP A 90 -8.76 4.44 8.58
C ASP A 90 -7.29 4.37 8.18
N ALA A 91 -6.97 3.40 7.35
CA ALA A 91 -5.63 3.19 6.84
C ALA A 91 -5.67 2.86 5.35
N ALA A 92 -4.71 3.38 4.62
CA ALA A 92 -4.37 2.89 3.29
C ALA A 92 -3.33 1.79 3.46
N VAL A 93 -3.61 0.61 2.91
CA VAL A 93 -2.73 -0.56 2.99
C VAL A 93 -2.35 -0.98 1.57
N LEU A 94 -1.05 -1.13 1.34
CA LEU A 94 -0.48 -1.58 0.08
C LEU A 94 -0.05 -3.04 0.21
N TYR A 95 -0.76 -3.93 -0.48
CA TYR A 95 -0.36 -5.34 -0.56
C TYR A 95 0.49 -5.54 -1.79
N MET A 96 1.64 -6.22 -1.65
CA MET A 96 2.50 -6.62 -2.76
C MET A 96 2.40 -8.13 -2.95
N ILE A 97 2.12 -8.55 -4.17
CA ILE A 97 1.70 -9.90 -4.53
C ILE A 97 2.59 -10.38 -5.68
N SER A 98 3.24 -11.51 -5.47
CA SER A 98 4.02 -12.18 -6.52
C SER A 98 3.14 -12.58 -7.72
N PRO A 99 3.71 -12.81 -8.90
CA PRO A 99 2.97 -13.33 -10.05
C PRO A 99 2.31 -14.69 -9.82
N LYS A 100 2.72 -15.41 -8.76
CA LYS A 100 2.13 -16.67 -8.32
C LYS A 100 0.92 -16.50 -7.40
N GLY A 101 0.54 -15.26 -7.06
CA GLY A 101 -0.58 -14.95 -6.17
C GLY A 101 -0.24 -15.04 -4.67
N VAL A 102 1.04 -15.10 -4.31
CA VAL A 102 1.48 -15.10 -2.90
C VAL A 102 1.79 -13.67 -2.46
N ILE A 103 1.30 -13.27 -1.29
CA ILE A 103 1.63 -11.97 -0.68
C ILE A 103 3.10 -11.99 -0.23
N GLU A 104 3.90 -11.06 -0.75
CA GLU A 104 5.32 -10.92 -0.43
C GLU A 104 5.58 -9.85 0.63
N SER A 105 4.79 -8.75 0.61
CA SER A 105 4.90 -7.67 1.60
C SER A 105 3.59 -6.92 1.78
N VAL A 106 3.45 -6.22 2.91
CA VAL A 106 2.31 -5.37 3.28
C VAL A 106 2.84 -4.11 3.95
N GLU A 107 2.48 -2.94 3.40
CA GLU A 107 2.87 -1.61 3.91
C GLU A 107 1.66 -0.73 4.21
#